data_AF-A0A240EE95-F1
#
_entry.id   AF-A0A240EE95-F1
#
_cell.length_a   1.000
_cell.length_b   1.000
_cell.length_c   1.000
_cell.angle_alpha   90.00
_cell.angle_beta   90.00
_cell.angle_gamma   90.00
#
_symmetry.space_group_name_H-M   'P 1'
#
loop_
_entity.id
_entity.type
_entity.pdbx_description
1 polymer ?
#
loop_
_entity_poly.entity_id
_entity_poly.type
_entity_poly.pdbx_seq_one_letter_code
_entity_poly.pdbx_strand_id
1 'polypeptide(L)' 'MTINLNDTNAIRDLLKHKHIKVTLPRLMIYKVMQQSSHAMTAYEIEDILLQQNHRLNWVTIYSTLKNLPK' A
#
# COMPACT_ATOMS: atom_id res chain seq x y z
N MET A 1 0.22 -0.50 17.85
CA MET A 1 0.97 -0.52 16.58
C MET A 1 1.41 0.91 16.29
N THR A 2 2.64 1.27 16.67
CA THR A 2 3.17 2.63 16.50
C THR A 2 3.46 2.85 15.03
N ILE A 3 2.79 3.81 14.39
CA ILE A 3 3.04 4.13 12.98
C ILE A 3 4.41 4.80 12.91
N ASN A 4 5.39 4.13 12.30
CA ASN A 4 6.66 4.76 11.95
C ASN A 4 6.38 5.83 10.88
N LEU A 5 6.43 7.10 11.28
CA LEU A 5 6.12 8.26 10.44
C LEU A 5 7.09 8.37 9.26
N ASN A 6 8.33 7.90 9.43
CA ASN A 6 9.35 7.95 8.40
C ASN A 6 9.00 7.07 7.19
N ASP A 7 8.48 5.86 7.43
CA ASP A 7 8.10 4.94 6.35
C ASP A 7 6.91 5.47 5.55
N THR A 8 5.95 6.10 6.24
CA THR A 8 4.76 6.68 5.58
C THR A 8 5.12 7.90 4.73
N ASN A 9 6.07 8.73 5.19
CA ASN A 9 6.55 9.88 4.44
C ASN A 9 7.30 9.46 3.17
N ALA A 10 8.15 8.42 3.26
CA ALA A 10 8.86 7.89 2.09
C ALA A 10 7.89 7.38 1.01
N ILE A 11 6.85 6.63 1.39
CA ILE A 11 5.82 6.16 0.45
C ILE A 11 5.06 7.35 -0.15
N ARG A 12 4.66 8.33 0.67
CA ARG A 12 3.98 9.54 0.21
C ARG A 12 4.82 10.27 -0.85
N ASP A 13 6.11 10.42 -0.61
CA ASP A 13 7.01 11.15 -1.50
C ASP A 13 7.26 10.38 -2.80
N LEU A 14 7.40 9.06 -2.72
CA LEU A 14 7.42 8.18 -3.90
C LEU A 14 6.17 8.35 -4.76
N LEU A 15 4.98 8.31 -4.16
CA LEU A 15 3.71 8.46 -4.87
C LEU A 15 3.63 9.84 -5.55
N LYS A 16 4.02 10.91 -4.85
CA LYS A 16 4.07 12.26 -5.42
C LYS A 16 5.05 12.36 -6.59
N HIS A 17 6.26 11.82 -6.43
CA HIS A 17 7.29 11.84 -7.47
C HIS A 17 6.85 11.09 -8.73
N LYS A 18 6.02 10.04 -8.58
CA LYS A 18 5.44 9.29 -9.71
C LYS A 18 4.13 9.89 -10.22
N HIS A 19 3.74 11.09 -9.78
CA HIS A 19 2.46 11.74 -10.11
C HIS A 19 1.23 10.89 -9.79
N ILE A 20 1.33 9.98 -8.81
CA ILE A 20 0.23 9.16 -8.34
C ILE A 20 -0.44 9.90 -7.20
N LYS A 21 -1.76 10.13 -7.31
CA LYS A 21 -2.55 10.75 -6.24
C LYS A 21 -2.36 9.99 -4.92
N VAL A 22 -1.94 10.70 -3.87
CA VAL A 22 -1.78 10.13 -2.53
C VAL A 22 -3.16 9.93 -1.90
N THR A 23 -3.51 8.69 -1.62
CA THR A 23 -4.74 8.33 -0.92
C THR A 23 -4.41 7.36 0.22
N LEU A 24 -5.23 7.33 1.27
CA LEU A 24 -5.02 6.42 2.39
C LEU A 24 -4.95 4.94 1.95
N PRO A 25 -5.84 4.43 1.06
CA PRO A 25 -5.72 3.07 0.53
C PRO A 25 -4.38 2.79 -0.14
N ARG A 26 -3.84 3.73 -0.92
CA ARG A 26 -2.54 3.57 -1.59
C ARG A 26 -1.40 3.54 -0.58
N LEU A 27 -1.40 4.44 0.40
CA LEU A 27 -0.40 4.43 1.46
C LEU A 27 -0.38 3.09 2.21
N MET A 28 -1.55 2.56 2.54
CA MET A 28 -1.69 1.26 3.22
C MET A 28 -1.13 0.11 2.38
N ILE A 29 -1.55 0.01 1.11
CA ILE A 29 -1.10 -1.07 0.20
C ILE A 29 0.41 -1.02 0.01
N TYR A 30 0.98 0.15 -0.29
CA TYR A 30 2.43 0.28 -0.48
C TYR A 30 3.21 0.01 0.80
N LYS A 31 2.66 0.35 1.97
CA LYS A 31 3.29 0.03 3.25
C LYS A 31 3.36 -1.47 3.49
N VAL A 32 2.26 -2.20 3.23
CA VAL A 32 2.25 -3.66 3.33
C VAL A 32 3.30 -4.27 2.39
N MET A 33 3.37 -3.79 1.14
CA MET A 33 4.37 -4.25 0.17
C MET A 33 5.80 -3.96 0.62
N GLN A 34 6.09 -2.78 1.17
CA GLN A 34 7.43 -2.40 1.62
C GLN A 34 7.89 -3.19 2.86
N GLN A 35 6.96 -3.63 3.69
CA GLN A 35 7.24 -4.44 4.88
C GLN A 35 7.46 -5.91 4.57
N SER A 36 7.07 -6.38 3.38
CA SER A 36 7.29 -7.76 2.94
C SER A 36 8.71 -7.96 2.43
N SER A 37 9.31 -9.10 2.79
CA SER A 37 10.61 -9.54 2.28
C SER A 37 10.51 -10.30 0.95
N HIS A 38 9.28 -10.54 0.46
CA HIS A 38 9.02 -11.26 -0.78
C HIS A 38 7.93 -10.58 -1.61
N ALA A 39 7.86 -10.97 -2.88
CA ALA A 39 6.76 -10.58 -3.75
C ALA A 39 5.42 -11.03 -3.17
N MET A 40 4.42 -10.16 -3.21
CA MET A 40 3.11 -10.40 -2.64
C MET A 40 2.03 -10.47 -3.71
N THR A 41 1.08 -11.38 -3.51
CA THR A 41 -0.18 -11.41 -4.24
C THR A 41 -1.16 -10.37 -3.70
N ALA A 42 -2.16 -10.02 -4.50
CA ALA A 42 -3.24 -9.13 -4.06
C ALA A 42 -4.05 -9.71 -2.88
N TYR A 43 -4.18 -11.05 -2.82
CA TYR A 43 -4.86 -11.77 -1.75
C TYR A 43 -4.11 -11.62 -0.42
N GLU A 44 -2.79 -11.82 -0.42
CA GLU A 44 -1.97 -11.66 0.79
C GLU A 44 -1.97 -10.21 1.30
N ILE A 45 -2.00 -9.23 0.40
CA ILE A 45 -2.12 -7.82 0.79
C ILE A 45 -3.46 -7.56 1.47
N GLU A 46 -4.56 -8.12 0.93
CA GLU A 46 -5.88 -7.99 1.55
C GLU A 46 -5.91 -8.63 2.94
N ASP A 47 -5.40 -9.85 3.08
CA ASP A 47 -5.37 -10.59 4.35
C ASP A 47 -4.64 -9.79 5.44
N ILE A 48 -3.48 -9.20 5.12
CA ILE A 48 -2.73 -8.37 6.07
C ILE A 48 -3.52 -7.11 6.45
N LEU A 49 -4.16 -6.45 5.47
CA LEU A 49 -4.98 -5.27 5.75
C LEU A 49 -6.19 -5.62 6.62
N LEU A 50 -6.84 -6.76 6.38
CA LEU A 50 -7.95 -7.26 7.18
C LEU A 50 -7.50 -7.54 8.62
N GLN A 51 -6.34 -8.17 8.82
CA GLN A 51 -5.75 -8.37 10.15
C GLN A 51 -5.46 -7.06 10.89
N GLN A 52 -5.21 -5.97 10.15
CA GLN A 52 -5.01 -4.62 10.69
C GLN A 52 -6.32 -3.83 10.86
N ASN A 53 -7.50 -4.48 10.73
CA ASN A 53 -8.83 -3.84 10.73
C ASN A 53 -9.03 -2.80 9.60
N HIS A 54 -8.32 -2.96 8.49
CA HIS A 54 -8.49 -2.15 7.29
C HIS A 54 -9.21 -2.96 6.21
N ARG A 55 -10.46 -2.61 5.94
CA ARG A 55 -11.25 -3.23 4.86
C ARG A 55 -11.12 -2.39 3.60
N LEU A 56 -10.40 -2.90 2.62
CA LEU A 56 -10.35 -2.35 1.27
C LEU A 56 -11.08 -3.29 0.31
N ASN A 57 -11.77 -2.74 -0.67
CA ASN A 57 -12.32 -3.53 -1.76
C ASN A 57 -11.18 -4.06 -2.64
N TRP A 58 -11.26 -5.33 -3.05
CA TRP A 58 -10.45 -5.96 -4.10
C TRP A 58 -10.17 -5.05 -5.29
N VAL A 59 -11.20 -4.38 -5.82
CA VAL A 59 -11.07 -3.47 -6.96
C VAL A 59 -10.07 -2.35 -6.66
N THR A 60 -10.07 -1.82 -5.43
CA THR A 60 -9.13 -0.78 -4.98
C THR A 60 -7.71 -1.32 -4.88
N ILE A 61 -7.54 -2.55 -4.36
CA ILE A 61 -6.24 -3.21 -4.26
C ILE A 61 -5.67 -3.43 -5.67
N TYR A 62 -6.41 -4.13 -6.53
CA TYR A 62 -6.00 -4.38 -7.91
C TYR A 62 -5.76 -3.10 -8.71
N SER A 63 -6.62 -2.09 -8.59
CA SER A 63 -6.42 -0.80 -9.28
C SER A 63 -5.17 -0.08 -8.79
N THR A 64 -4.81 -0.24 -7.51
CA THR A 64 -3.57 0.34 -6.98
C THR A 64 -2.36 -0.39 -7.53
N LEU A 65 -2.37 -1.72 -7.52
CA LEU A 65 -1.27 -2.54 -8.03
C LEU A 65 -1.07 -2.37 -9.54
N LYS A 66 -2.14 -2.20 -10.31
CA LYS A 66 -2.07 -1.93 -11.76
C LYS A 66 -1.38 -0.59 -12.08
N ASN A 67 -1.48 0.38 -11.17
CA ASN A 67 -0.84 1.69 -11.31
C ASN A 67 0.56 1.73 -10.69
N LEU A 68 1.18 0.58 -10.39
CA LEU A 68 2.58 0.54 -10.00
C LEU A 68 3.44 1.09 -11.15
N PRO A 69 4.37 2.02 -10.86
CA PRO A 69 5.32 2.46 -11.86
C PRO A 69 6.16 1.25 -12.32
N LYS A 70 6.26 1.07 -13.64
CA LYS A 70 7.20 0.12 -14.25
C LYS A 70 8.64 0.59 -14.08
#